data_AF-A0A9W8I372-F1
#
_entry.id   AF-A0A9W8I372-F1
#
_cell.length_a   1.000
_cell.length_b   1.000
_cell.length_c   1.000
_cell.angle_alpha   90.00
_cell.angle_beta   90.00
_cell.angle_gamma   90.00
#
_symmetry.space_group_name_H-M   'P 1'
#
loop_
_entity.id
_entity.type
_entity.pdbx_description
1 polymer ?
#
loop_
_entity_poly.entity_id
_entity_poly.type
_entity_poly.pdbx_seq_one_letter_code
_entity_poly.pdbx_strand_id
1 'polypeptide(L)'
;MTSKPTTLELAQRWLDEDKDPQTRAQIEALVAGRDEQALEELLRNPVEFGTAGLRARMEAGYSRLNQLTVISASQGLAAFVELQIPSAPERGVVIGHDHRHNSAVFALLTARAFVDRGFRVHFFPEPGFTPQVPFAV
;
A
#
# COMPACT_ATOMS: atom_id res chain seq x y z
N MET A 1 -6.57 25.60 -14.35
CA MET A 1 -5.96 25.50 -13.01
C MET A 1 -6.96 24.76 -12.13
N THR A 2 -6.79 23.46 -11.92
CA THR A 2 -7.65 22.69 -11.01
C THR A 2 -7.33 23.14 -9.58
N SER A 3 -8.33 23.64 -8.86
CA SER A 3 -8.20 23.95 -7.43
C SER A 3 -7.81 22.69 -6.66
N LYS A 4 -6.98 22.84 -5.61
CA LYS A 4 -6.66 21.71 -4.73
C LYS A 4 -7.96 21.13 -4.14
N PRO A 5 -8.12 19.80 -4.07
CA PRO A 5 -9.31 19.20 -3.50
C PRO A 5 -9.40 19.54 -2.02
N THR A 6 -10.61 19.83 -1.55
CA THR A 6 -10.93 20.02 -0.14
C THR A 6 -10.71 18.74 0.66
N THR A 7 -10.62 18.86 1.98
CA THR A 7 -10.41 17.72 2.88
C THR A 7 -11.59 16.74 2.85
N LEU A 8 -12.82 17.24 2.72
CA LEU A 8 -14.02 16.38 2.55
C LEU A 8 -14.03 15.64 1.21
N GLU A 9 -13.60 16.29 0.12
CA GLU A 9 -13.45 15.60 -1.17
C GLU A 9 -12.40 14.50 -1.11
N LEU A 10 -11.29 14.72 -0.39
CA LEU A 10 -10.30 13.67 -0.15
C LEU A 10 -10.88 12.52 0.69
N ALA A 11 -11.64 12.84 1.74
CA ALA A 11 -12.26 11.83 2.58
C ALA A 11 -13.24 10.96 1.78
N GLN A 12 -14.06 11.58 0.92
CA GLN A 12 -14.98 10.84 0.05
C GLN A 12 -14.22 9.94 -0.94
N ARG A 13 -13.18 10.46 -1.60
CA ARG A 13 -12.36 9.64 -2.52
C ARG A 13 -11.74 8.44 -1.82
N TRP A 14 -11.18 8.68 -0.64
CA TRP A 14 -10.59 7.61 0.15
C TRP A 14 -11.66 6.58 0.57
N LEU A 15 -12.87 7.02 0.93
CA LEU A 15 -14.00 6.14 1.22
C LEU A 15 -14.57 5.44 -0.02
N ASP A 16 -14.30 5.91 -1.23
CA ASP A 16 -14.70 5.21 -2.44
C ASP A 16 -13.68 4.10 -2.79
N GLU A 17 -12.40 4.36 -2.53
CA GLU A 17 -11.27 3.48 -2.83
C GLU A 17 -11.08 2.38 -1.78
N ASP A 18 -11.02 2.74 -0.49
CA ASP A 18 -10.71 1.80 0.59
C ASP A 18 -11.84 0.81 0.82
N LYS A 19 -11.51 -0.47 0.99
CA LYS A 19 -12.48 -1.55 1.21
C LYS A 19 -12.35 -2.20 2.58
N ASP A 20 -11.36 -1.81 3.38
CA ASP A 20 -11.18 -2.34 4.73
C ASP A 20 -12.17 -1.67 5.71
N PRO A 21 -13.12 -2.41 6.31
CA PRO A 21 -14.10 -1.83 7.22
C PRO A 21 -13.50 -1.09 8.42
N GLN A 22 -12.32 -1.51 8.90
CA GLN A 22 -11.71 -0.93 10.09
C GLN A 22 -11.16 0.47 9.81
N THR A 23 -10.39 0.62 8.72
CA THR A 23 -9.87 1.91 8.31
C THR A 23 -11.02 2.80 7.84
N ARG A 24 -12.02 2.24 7.15
CA ARG A 24 -13.19 3.00 6.69
C ARG A 24 -13.91 3.68 7.83
N ALA A 25 -14.20 2.91 8.89
CA ALA A 25 -14.84 3.43 10.09
C ALA A 25 -14.05 4.58 10.75
N GLN A 26 -12.70 4.58 10.67
CA GLN A 26 -11.88 5.68 11.20
C GLN A 26 -12.15 6.98 10.45
N ILE A 27 -12.15 6.98 9.12
CA ILE A 27 -12.42 8.19 8.34
C ILE A 27 -13.89 8.62 8.46
N GLU A 28 -14.84 7.68 8.46
CA GLU A 28 -16.26 7.98 8.68
C GLU A 28 -16.49 8.66 10.04
N ALA A 29 -15.83 8.19 11.10
CA ALA A 29 -15.91 8.80 12.43
C ALA A 29 -15.34 10.23 12.45
N LEU A 30 -14.20 10.47 11.79
CA LEU A 30 -13.59 11.79 11.70
C LEU A 30 -14.46 12.77 10.90
N VAL A 31 -15.10 12.31 9.81
CA VAL A 31 -16.06 13.10 9.03
C VAL A 31 -17.29 13.45 9.87
N ALA A 32 -17.86 12.47 10.58
CA ALA A 32 -19.02 12.71 11.47
C ALA A 32 -18.68 13.68 12.61
N GLY A 33 -17.47 13.59 13.16
CA GLY A 33 -16.94 14.48 14.18
C GLY A 33 -16.50 15.85 13.67
N ARG A 34 -16.47 16.07 12.35
CA ARG A 34 -15.96 17.30 11.69
C ARG A 34 -14.52 17.65 12.08
N ASP A 35 -13.68 16.63 12.29
CA ASP A 35 -12.27 16.82 12.61
C ASP A 35 -11.45 17.01 11.34
N GLU A 36 -11.54 18.21 10.76
CA GLU A 36 -10.85 18.56 9.52
C GLU A 36 -9.33 18.48 9.65
N GLN A 37 -8.77 18.76 10.83
CA GLN A 37 -7.34 18.71 11.06
C GLN A 37 -6.80 17.28 10.98
N ALA A 38 -7.46 16.33 11.63
CA ALA A 38 -7.08 14.91 11.56
C ALA A 38 -7.24 14.36 10.13
N LEU A 39 -8.33 14.69 9.45
CA LEU A 39 -8.53 14.31 8.05
C LEU A 39 -7.44 14.86 7.14
N GLU A 40 -7.04 16.12 7.33
CA GLU A 40 -5.97 16.75 6.56
C GLU A 40 -4.63 16.01 6.77
N GLU A 41 -4.30 15.67 8.02
CA GLU A 41 -3.07 14.93 8.33
C GLU A 41 -3.04 13.54 7.67
N LEU A 42 -4.17 12.83 7.70
CA LEU A 42 -4.26 11.46 7.21
C LEU A 42 -4.39 11.36 5.68
N LEU A 43 -4.95 12.38 5.01
CA LEU A 43 -5.34 12.27 3.61
C LEU A 43 -4.53 13.16 2.66
N ARG A 44 -3.92 14.26 3.13
CA ARG A 44 -3.33 15.24 2.21
C ARG A 44 -2.08 14.74 1.50
N ASN A 45 -1.19 14.10 2.24
CA ASN A 45 0.16 13.78 1.79
C ASN A 45 0.38 12.27 1.83
N PRO A 46 0.34 11.58 0.68
CA PRO A 46 0.58 10.14 0.65
C PRO A 46 1.91 9.75 1.30
N VAL A 47 1.96 8.56 1.91
CA VAL A 47 3.18 7.99 2.48
C VAL A 47 4.26 7.88 1.39
N GLU A 48 5.46 8.36 1.72
CA GLU A 48 6.59 8.40 0.79
C GLU A 48 7.54 7.21 0.98
N PHE A 49 8.16 6.77 -0.13
CA PHE A 49 9.22 5.77 -0.09
C PHE A 49 10.52 6.39 0.43
N GLY A 50 11.01 5.86 1.56
CA GLY A 50 12.33 6.20 2.09
C GLY A 50 13.42 5.19 1.69
N THR A 51 14.62 5.38 2.21
CA THR A 51 15.77 4.47 1.99
C THR A 51 15.51 3.04 2.48
N ALA A 52 14.63 2.88 3.46
CA ALA A 52 14.22 1.60 4.02
C ALA A 52 12.80 1.18 3.59
N GLY A 53 12.31 1.68 2.45
CA GLY A 53 10.98 1.39 1.92
C GLY A 53 9.88 2.29 2.50
N LEU A 54 8.61 1.87 2.32
CA LEU A 54 7.44 2.53 2.89
C LEU A 54 7.33 2.27 4.39
N ARG A 55 7.31 3.34 5.19
CA ARG A 55 7.18 3.25 6.65
C ARG A 55 6.27 4.34 7.17
N ALA A 56 5.19 3.95 7.82
CA ALA A 56 4.25 4.84 8.51
C ALA A 56 3.50 4.07 9.61
N ARG A 57 2.72 4.78 10.43
CA ARG A 57 1.78 4.17 11.37
C ARG A 57 0.70 3.39 10.61
N MET A 58 0.25 2.27 11.19
CA MET A 58 -0.82 1.45 10.59
C MET A 58 -2.20 1.98 10.97
N GLU A 59 -2.73 2.86 10.14
CA GLU A 59 -3.97 3.62 10.37
C GLU A 59 -4.63 3.94 9.01
N ALA A 60 -5.83 4.52 9.04
CA ALA A 60 -6.51 4.97 7.82
C ALA A 60 -5.81 6.16 7.14
N GLY A 61 -6.12 6.36 5.85
CA GLY A 61 -5.63 7.49 5.06
C GLY A 61 -4.39 7.19 4.22
N TYR A 62 -4.08 8.11 3.30
CA TYR A 62 -2.98 7.98 2.36
C TYR A 62 -1.61 8.18 3.02
N SER A 63 -1.54 8.95 4.11
CA SER A 63 -0.32 9.25 4.87
C SER A 63 0.11 8.10 5.81
N ARG A 64 -0.50 6.92 5.69
CA ARG A 64 -0.41 5.80 6.64
C ARG A 64 -0.18 4.48 5.92
N LEU A 65 0.23 3.45 6.68
CA LEU A 65 0.42 2.10 6.14
C LEU A 65 -0.84 1.27 6.35
N ASN A 66 -1.59 1.04 5.28
CA ASN A 66 -2.80 0.22 5.27
C ASN A 66 -2.90 -0.58 3.96
N GLN A 67 -3.92 -1.42 3.87
CA GLN A 67 -4.14 -2.29 2.70
C GLN A 67 -4.18 -1.49 1.39
N LEU A 68 -4.92 -0.37 1.36
CA LEU A 68 -5.03 0.49 0.18
C LEU A 68 -3.65 1.02 -0.25
N THR A 69 -2.88 1.59 0.66
CA THR A 69 -1.55 2.13 0.32
C THR A 69 -0.57 1.05 -0.15
N VAL A 70 -0.62 -0.15 0.43
CA VAL A 70 0.23 -1.29 0.02
C VAL A 70 -0.14 -1.77 -1.37
N ILE A 71 -1.44 -1.89 -1.67
CA ILE A 71 -1.93 -2.27 -3.00
C ILE A 71 -1.51 -1.22 -4.03
N SER A 72 -1.78 0.07 -3.78
CA SER A 72 -1.45 1.16 -4.70
C SER A 72 0.06 1.24 -4.98
N ALA A 73 0.89 1.14 -3.94
CA ALA A 73 2.33 1.11 -4.08
C ALA A 73 2.82 -0.11 -4.89
N SER A 74 2.26 -1.29 -4.62
CA SER A 74 2.63 -2.52 -5.32
C SER A 74 2.25 -2.50 -6.80
N GLN A 75 1.05 -2.01 -7.12
CA GLN A 75 0.61 -1.83 -8.50
C GLN A 75 1.47 -0.81 -9.25
N GLY A 76 1.80 0.31 -8.59
CA GLY A 76 2.70 1.33 -9.15
C GLY A 76 4.10 0.79 -9.41
N LEU A 77 4.68 0.04 -8.45
CA LEU A 77 5.99 -0.59 -8.61
C LEU A 77 6.00 -1.63 -9.74
N ALA A 78 4.98 -2.48 -9.80
CA ALA A 78 4.89 -3.50 -10.85
C ALA A 78 4.76 -2.87 -12.25
N ALA A 79 3.96 -1.81 -12.40
CA ALA A 79 3.85 -1.05 -13.65
C ALA A 79 5.17 -0.37 -14.02
N PHE A 80 5.87 0.22 -13.05
CA PHE A 80 7.17 0.83 -13.28
C PHE A 80 8.22 -0.20 -13.72
N VAL A 81 8.31 -1.33 -13.03
CA VAL A 81 9.28 -2.40 -13.36
C VAL A 81 9.02 -2.98 -14.74
N GLU A 82 7.77 -3.23 -15.10
CA GLU A 82 7.39 -3.70 -16.44
C GLU A 82 7.82 -2.72 -17.54
N LEU A 83 7.64 -1.41 -17.31
CA LEU A 83 8.06 -0.36 -18.24
C LEU A 83 9.59 -0.31 -18.41
N GLN A 84 10.34 -0.48 -17.32
CA GLN A 84 11.80 -0.43 -17.35
C GLN A 84 12.45 -1.71 -17.86
N ILE A 85 11.82 -2.86 -17.58
CA ILE A 85 12.36 -4.20 -17.86
C ILE A 85 11.21 -5.05 -18.45
N PRO A 86 11.05 -5.07 -19.79
CA PRO A 86 9.94 -5.78 -20.43
C PRO A 86 9.86 -7.27 -20.13
N SER A 87 10.99 -7.92 -19.84
CA SER A 87 11.04 -9.35 -19.49
C SER A 87 10.83 -9.62 -17.98
N ALA A 88 10.57 -8.59 -17.16
CA ALA A 88 10.41 -8.74 -15.72
C ALA A 88 9.21 -9.62 -15.31
N PRO A 89 8.04 -9.57 -15.98
CA PRO A 89 6.92 -10.45 -15.64
C PRO A 89 7.28 -11.94 -15.69
N GLU A 90 8.05 -12.34 -16.70
CA GLU A 90 8.50 -13.72 -16.91
C GLU A 90 9.57 -14.16 -15.91
N ARG A 91 10.52 -13.26 -15.60
CA ARG A 91 11.56 -13.48 -14.57
C ARG A 91 10.95 -13.59 -13.17
N GLY A 92 9.90 -12.84 -12.92
CA GLY A 92 9.14 -12.86 -11.68
C GLY A 92 9.73 -12.02 -10.55
N VAL A 93 9.06 -12.07 -9.41
CA VAL A 93 9.42 -11.38 -8.17
C VAL A 93 9.44 -12.34 -6.99
N VAL A 94 10.34 -12.10 -6.05
CA VAL A 94 10.40 -12.82 -4.77
C VAL A 94 9.77 -11.96 -3.68
N ILE A 95 8.80 -12.53 -2.95
CA ILE A 95 8.07 -11.83 -1.89
C ILE A 95 8.16 -12.66 -0.61
N GLY A 96 8.53 -12.01 0.48
CA GLY A 96 8.53 -12.58 1.83
C GLY A 96 8.05 -11.56 2.85
N HIS A 97 7.86 -12.02 4.08
CA HIS A 97 7.39 -11.19 5.19
C HIS A 97 8.05 -11.61 6.51
N ASP A 98 7.90 -10.77 7.53
CA ASP A 98 8.35 -11.06 8.89
C ASP A 98 7.15 -11.33 9.82
N HIS A 99 7.40 -11.39 11.13
CA HIS A 99 6.41 -11.68 12.17
C HIS A 99 5.63 -10.45 12.65
N ARG A 100 5.84 -9.26 12.06
CA ARG A 100 5.14 -8.05 12.50
C ARG A 100 3.66 -8.15 12.18
N HIS A 101 2.86 -7.44 12.97
CA HIS A 101 1.43 -7.31 12.72
C HIS A 101 1.16 -6.86 11.27
N ASN A 102 0.19 -7.49 10.61
CA ASN A 102 -0.19 -7.30 9.21
C ASN A 102 0.88 -7.61 8.15
N SER A 103 2.10 -8.01 8.52
CA SER A 103 3.18 -8.31 7.57
C SER A 103 2.78 -9.38 6.54
N ALA A 104 2.17 -10.48 7.02
CA ALA A 104 1.65 -11.54 6.15
C ALA A 104 0.54 -11.06 5.20
N VAL A 105 -0.40 -10.25 5.71
CA VAL A 105 -1.50 -9.68 4.92
C VAL A 105 -0.95 -8.77 3.82
N PHE A 106 -0.04 -7.87 4.17
CA PHE A 106 0.57 -6.94 3.20
C PHE A 106 1.39 -7.67 2.14
N ALA A 107 2.11 -8.74 2.50
CA ALA A 107 2.84 -9.54 1.54
C ALA A 107 1.90 -10.27 0.56
N LEU A 108 0.76 -10.79 1.03
CA LEU A 108 -0.26 -11.39 0.17
C LEU A 108 -0.89 -10.36 -0.78
N LEU A 109 -1.20 -9.16 -0.30
CA LEU A 109 -1.72 -8.07 -1.14
C LEU A 109 -0.70 -7.65 -2.20
N THR A 110 0.57 -7.56 -1.82
CA THR A 110 1.69 -7.28 -2.74
C THR A 110 1.75 -8.37 -3.81
N ALA A 111 1.76 -9.64 -3.41
CA ALA A 111 1.77 -10.77 -4.34
C ALA A 111 0.59 -10.71 -5.31
N ARG A 112 -0.62 -10.40 -4.81
CA ARG A 112 -1.81 -10.27 -5.64
C ARG A 112 -1.67 -9.18 -6.70
N ALA A 113 -1.17 -8.00 -6.31
CA ALA A 113 -0.96 -6.89 -7.23
C ALA A 113 0.02 -7.24 -8.37
N PHE A 114 1.06 -8.01 -8.10
CA PHE A 114 2.00 -8.48 -9.12
C PHE A 114 1.38 -9.57 -10.01
N VAL A 115 0.67 -10.54 -9.43
CA VAL A 115 -0.05 -11.59 -10.19
C VAL A 115 -1.09 -10.98 -11.14
N ASP A 116 -1.85 -9.98 -10.69
CA ASP A 116 -2.86 -9.30 -11.51
C ASP A 116 -2.25 -8.57 -12.72
N ARG A 117 -0.94 -8.27 -12.69
CA ARG A 117 -0.18 -7.73 -13.82
C ARG A 117 0.59 -8.79 -14.62
N GLY A 118 0.37 -10.07 -14.34
CA GLY A 118 0.99 -11.18 -15.08
C GLY A 118 2.42 -11.53 -14.65
N PHE A 119 2.91 -11.01 -13.52
CA PHE A 119 4.21 -11.42 -13.00
C PHE A 119 4.15 -12.82 -12.40
N ARG A 120 5.19 -13.62 -12.63
CA ARG A 120 5.46 -14.81 -11.82
C ARG A 120 5.83 -14.37 -10.40
N VAL A 121 5.17 -14.94 -9.39
CA VAL A 121 5.44 -14.63 -7.98
C VAL A 121 6.00 -15.85 -7.26
N HIS A 122 7.18 -15.69 -6.66
CA HIS A 122 7.81 -16.62 -5.75
C HIS A 122 7.56 -16.15 -4.32
N PHE A 123 6.63 -16.79 -3.62
CA PHE A 123 6.15 -16.38 -2.31
C PHE A 123 6.69 -17.28 -1.19
N PHE A 124 7.30 -16.70 -0.16
CA PHE A 124 7.63 -17.42 1.08
C PHE A 124 6.39 -17.48 1.98
N PRO A 125 5.84 -18.67 2.27
CA PRO A 125 4.59 -18.81 3.01
C PRO A 125 4.74 -18.54 4.52
N GLU A 126 5.95 -18.71 5.04
CA GLU A 126 6.27 -18.53 6.45
C GLU A 126 7.07 -17.25 6.68
N PRO A 127 6.95 -16.62 7.85
CA PRO A 127 7.76 -15.46 8.19
C PRO A 127 9.25 -15.83 8.19
N GLY A 128 10.04 -15.04 7.48
CA GLY A 128 11.45 -15.29 7.22
C GLY A 128 12.37 -14.20 7.78
N PHE A 129 13.67 -14.47 7.75
CA PHE A 129 14.68 -13.45 8.00
C PHE A 129 14.93 -12.64 6.73
N THR A 130 15.12 -11.33 6.86
CA THR A 130 15.35 -10.40 5.74
C THR A 130 16.38 -10.90 4.70
N PRO A 131 17.50 -11.58 5.05
CA PRO A 131 18.46 -12.06 4.06
C PRO A 131 17.95 -13.18 3.13
N GLN A 132 16.83 -13.85 3.44
CA GLN A 132 16.31 -14.95 2.63
C GLN A 132 15.81 -14.47 1.26
N VAL A 133 15.13 -13.32 1.21
CA VAL A 133 14.62 -12.73 -0.03
C VAL A 133 15.75 -12.39 -1.01
N PRO A 134 16.78 -11.60 -0.66
CA PRO A 134 17.86 -11.28 -1.59
C PRO A 134 18.74 -12.47 -1.95
N PHE A 135 18.82 -13.51 -1.12
CA PHE A 135 19.53 -14.75 -1.49
C PHE A 135 18.84 -15.50 -2.64
N ALA A 136 17.52 -15.32 -2.81
CA ALA A 136 16.72 -15.99 -3.83
C ALA A 136 16.62 -15.22 -5.16
N VAL A 137 17.27 -14.05 -5.29
CA VAL A 137 17.27 -13.16 -6.47
C VAL A 137 18.60 -13.27 -7.20
#